data_AF-A0A346N244-F1
#
_entry.id   AF-A0A346N244-F1
#
_cell.length_a   1.000
_cell.length_b   1.000
_cell.length_c   1.000
_cell.angle_alpha   90.00
_cell.angle_beta   90.00
_cell.angle_gamma   90.00
#
_symmetry.space_group_name_H-M   'P 1'
#
loop_
_entity.id
_entity.type
_entity.pdbx_description
1 polymer ?
#
loop_
_entity_poly.entity_id
_entity_poly.type
_entity_poly.pdbx_seq_one_letter_code
_entity_poly.pdbx_strand_id
1 'polypeptide(L)'
;MIHRSRPLSCCLGLLLALAPYGGGQAAPAEVALAQTNALLAQCKAVLPQAEPRRARELRLAMFQLQLSMAWRRAPGRLSAQDLRSATASERSAYELLRDRCKPLLL
;
A
#
# COMPACT_ATOMS: atom_id res chain seq x y z
N MET A 1 -22.11 10.88 -62.34
CA MET A 1 -21.02 9.92 -62.60
C MET A 1 -19.83 10.33 -61.77
N ILE A 2 -19.41 9.44 -60.87
CA ILE A 2 -18.54 9.69 -59.71
C ILE A 2 -17.16 9.11 -60.05
N HIS A 3 -16.10 9.92 -59.99
CA HIS A 3 -14.72 9.40 -60.04
C HIS A 3 -13.86 9.97 -58.92
N ARG A 4 -13.72 9.12 -57.89
CA ARG A 4 -12.53 8.79 -57.09
C ARG A 4 -11.75 9.92 -56.41
N SER A 5 -12.17 10.15 -55.17
CA SER A 5 -11.38 10.65 -54.06
C SER A 5 -10.18 9.75 -53.74
N ARG A 6 -9.00 10.35 -53.58
CA ARG A 6 -7.94 9.92 -52.66
C ARG A 6 -7.58 11.13 -51.80
N PRO A 7 -7.52 10.95 -50.49
CA PRO A 7 -6.26 11.31 -49.84
C PRO A 7 -5.72 10.18 -48.97
N LEU A 8 -4.43 9.89 -49.19
CA LEU A 8 -3.53 9.35 -48.20
C LEU A 8 -3.56 10.24 -46.96
N SER A 9 -3.73 9.66 -45.78
CA SER A 9 -2.95 9.94 -44.57
C SER A 9 -3.69 9.32 -43.38
N CYS A 10 -3.44 8.04 -43.13
CA CYS A 10 -4.08 7.27 -42.06
C CYS A 10 -3.23 7.21 -40.77
N CYS A 11 -2.27 8.13 -40.58
CA CYS A 11 -1.20 7.97 -39.58
C CYS A 11 -0.92 9.19 -38.67
N LEU A 12 -1.88 10.06 -38.40
CA LEU A 12 -1.83 10.96 -37.23
C LEU A 12 -3.10 10.70 -36.40
N GLY A 13 -3.09 9.76 -35.45
CA GLY A 13 -2.43 9.93 -34.15
C GLY A 13 -3.36 10.81 -33.29
N LEU A 14 -4.49 10.31 -32.78
CA LEU A 14 -4.58 9.38 -31.65
C LEU A 14 -3.47 9.57 -30.60
N LEU A 15 -3.26 10.81 -30.16
CA LEU A 15 -2.44 11.12 -28.99
C LEU A 15 -3.25 11.96 -28.00
N LEU A 16 -3.68 11.28 -26.92
CA LEU A 16 -3.98 11.80 -25.58
C LEU A 16 -5.06 12.89 -25.51
N ALA A 17 -6.35 12.59 -25.36
CA ALA A 17 -6.96 11.93 -24.20
C ALA A 17 -6.30 12.33 -22.86
N LEU A 18 -6.94 13.31 -22.20
CA LEU A 18 -7.21 13.35 -20.76
C LEU A 18 -6.03 13.03 -19.82
N ALA A 19 -5.37 14.07 -19.33
CA ALA A 19 -5.01 14.11 -17.92
C ALA A 19 -4.66 15.54 -17.47
N PRO A 20 -5.39 16.13 -16.52
CA PRO A 20 -4.77 17.10 -15.63
C PRO A 20 -3.83 16.30 -14.70
N TYR A 21 -2.61 16.01 -15.16
CA TYR A 21 -1.52 15.60 -14.28
C TYR A 21 -1.03 16.84 -13.52
N GLY A 22 -1.87 17.31 -12.59
CA GLY A 22 -1.55 18.32 -11.58
C GLY A 22 -1.46 17.66 -10.21
N GLY A 23 -0.49 16.77 -10.04
CA GLY A 23 -0.26 16.01 -8.80
C GLY A 23 1.21 16.04 -8.39
N GLY A 24 1.84 17.21 -8.49
CA GLY A 24 3.13 17.44 -7.87
C GLY A 24 2.95 17.64 -6.36
N GLN A 25 3.31 16.64 -5.56
CA GLN A 25 4.13 16.78 -4.34
C GLN A 25 4.18 15.44 -3.58
N ALA A 26 5.38 15.04 -3.19
CA ALA A 26 5.61 13.89 -2.34
C ALA A 26 4.93 14.06 -0.98
N ALA A 27 3.77 13.41 -0.77
CA ALA A 27 3.27 13.03 0.56
C ALA A 27 2.53 11.66 0.62
N PRO A 28 2.86 10.61 -0.16
CA PRO A 28 2.19 9.31 -0.04
C PRO A 28 2.66 8.47 1.16
N ALA A 29 3.93 8.61 1.57
CA ALA A 29 4.52 7.77 2.62
C ALA A 29 4.10 8.18 4.05
N GLU A 30 3.90 9.48 4.27
CA GLU A 30 3.55 10.02 5.59
C GLU A 30 2.09 9.73 5.95
N VAL A 31 1.18 9.90 4.97
CA VAL A 31 -0.24 9.52 5.12
C VAL A 31 -0.37 8.00 5.34
N ALA A 32 0.36 7.19 4.58
CA ALA A 32 0.38 5.74 4.79
C ALA A 32 0.91 5.37 6.20
N LEU A 33 1.93 6.07 6.68
CA LEU A 33 2.45 5.85 8.02
C LEU A 33 1.43 6.18 9.13
N ALA A 34 0.75 7.32 9.01
CA ALA A 34 -0.28 7.71 9.97
C ALA A 34 -1.42 6.67 10.05
N GLN A 35 -1.87 6.16 8.89
CA GLN A 35 -2.88 5.10 8.82
C GLN A 35 -2.41 3.79 9.46
N THR A 36 -1.17 3.38 9.19
CA THR A 36 -0.56 2.18 9.79
C THR A 36 -0.47 2.29 11.31
N ASN A 37 -0.06 3.44 11.83
CA ASN A 37 -0.01 3.69 13.28
C ASN A 37 -1.41 3.68 13.91
N ALA A 38 -2.41 4.26 13.24
CA ALA A 38 -3.79 4.24 13.71
C ALA A 38 -4.35 2.80 13.79
N LEU A 39 -4.09 1.98 12.76
CA LEU A 39 -4.47 0.56 12.76
C LEU A 39 -3.80 -0.20 13.92
N LEU A 40 -2.49 0.00 14.14
CA LEU A 40 -1.77 -0.61 15.26
C LEU A 40 -2.38 -0.23 16.62
N ALA A 41 -2.76 1.05 16.80
CA ALA A 41 -3.39 1.53 18.03
C ALA A 41 -4.78 0.88 18.25
N GLN A 42 -5.60 0.81 17.21
CA GLN A 42 -6.91 0.14 17.25
C GLN A 42 -6.78 -1.34 17.58
N CYS A 43 -5.90 -2.06 16.89
CA CYS A 43 -5.59 -3.46 17.16
C CYS A 43 -5.09 -3.70 18.59
N LYS A 44 -4.27 -2.79 19.12
CA LYS A 44 -3.77 -2.86 20.50
C LYS A 44 -4.88 -2.66 21.53
N ALA A 45 -5.81 -1.74 21.27
CA ALA A 45 -6.91 -1.42 22.18
C ALA A 45 -7.88 -2.60 22.37
N VAL A 46 -8.13 -3.38 21.31
CA VAL A 46 -9.04 -4.53 21.34
C VAL A 46 -8.35 -5.84 21.74
N LEU A 47 -7.03 -5.87 21.76
CA LEU A 47 -6.22 -7.05 22.09
C LEU A 47 -6.59 -7.72 23.43
N PRO A 48 -6.91 -6.98 24.52
CA PRO A 48 -7.30 -7.60 25.79
C PRO A 48 -8.63 -8.36 25.74
N GLN A 49 -9.47 -8.06 24.77
CA GLN A 49 -10.79 -8.67 24.57
C GLN A 49 -10.73 -9.88 23.62
N ALA A 50 -9.57 -10.13 22.99
CA ALA A 50 -9.39 -11.21 22.04
C ALA A 50 -9.08 -12.54 22.73
N GLU A 51 -9.66 -13.63 22.22
CA GLU A 51 -9.31 -15.00 22.60
C GLU A 51 -7.78 -15.23 22.57
N PRO A 52 -7.19 -16.02 23.49
CA PRO A 52 -5.73 -16.12 23.65
C PRO A 52 -4.97 -16.47 22.37
N ARG A 53 -5.51 -17.38 21.56
CA ARG A 53 -4.93 -17.75 20.26
C ARG A 53 -4.90 -16.56 19.30
N ARG A 54 -6.00 -15.81 19.21
CA ARG A 54 -6.15 -14.66 18.32
C ARG A 54 -5.30 -13.48 18.79
N ALA A 55 -5.20 -13.26 20.10
CA ALA A 55 -4.30 -12.28 20.69
C ALA A 55 -2.83 -12.57 20.34
N ARG A 56 -2.40 -13.85 20.33
CA ARG A 56 -1.05 -14.23 19.90
C ARG A 56 -0.82 -13.93 18.41
N GLU A 57 -1.76 -14.29 17.55
CA GLU A 57 -1.68 -14.01 16.10
C GLU A 57 -1.58 -12.50 15.82
N LEU A 58 -2.41 -11.69 16.49
CA LEU A 58 -2.37 -10.23 16.38
C LEU A 58 -1.03 -9.65 16.86
N ARG A 59 -0.50 -10.09 18.00
CA ARG A 59 0.81 -9.63 18.50
C ARG A 59 1.94 -9.92 17.51
N LEU A 60 1.95 -11.12 16.91
CA LEU A 60 2.95 -11.48 15.91
C LEU A 60 2.85 -10.62 14.66
N ALA A 61 1.64 -10.38 14.16
CA ALA A 61 1.41 -9.54 13.00
C ALA A 61 1.79 -8.06 13.26
N MET A 62 1.45 -7.53 14.44
CA MET A 62 1.88 -6.19 14.87
C MET A 62 3.41 -6.08 14.91
N PHE A 63 4.08 -7.09 15.47
CA PHE A 63 5.54 -7.13 15.53
C PHE A 63 6.18 -7.16 14.12
N GLN A 64 5.68 -8.01 13.23
CA GLN A 64 6.18 -8.09 11.85
C GLN A 64 5.99 -6.77 11.07
N LEU A 65 4.85 -6.11 11.25
CA LEU A 65 4.59 -4.80 10.66
C LEU A 65 5.58 -3.74 11.19
N GLN A 66 5.76 -3.67 12.51
CA GLN A 66 6.71 -2.71 13.10
C GLN A 66 8.15 -2.96 12.65
N LEU A 67 8.56 -4.23 12.56
CA LEU A 67 9.88 -4.62 12.11
C LEU A 67 10.12 -4.24 10.65
N SER A 68 9.19 -4.57 9.75
CA SER A 68 9.29 -4.23 8.33
C SER A 68 9.34 -2.71 8.09
N MET A 69 8.56 -1.94 8.85
CA MET A 69 8.63 -0.47 8.83
C MET A 69 9.99 0.07 9.31
N ALA A 70 10.57 -0.53 10.35
CA ALA A 70 11.90 -0.15 10.85
C ALA A 70 12.99 -0.39 9.80
N TRP A 71 12.94 -1.54 9.13
CA TRP A 71 13.84 -1.88 8.04
C TRP A 71 13.73 -0.91 6.85
N ARG A 72 12.51 -0.54 6.45
CA ARG A 72 12.29 0.46 5.39
C ARG A 72 12.88 1.82 5.73
N ARG A 73 12.89 2.21 7.01
CA ARG A 73 13.44 3.48 7.50
C ARG A 73 14.96 3.48 7.69
N ALA A 74 15.65 2.38 7.42
CA ALA A 74 17.12 2.29 7.47
C ALA A 74 17.73 2.26 6.05
N PRO A 75 17.53 3.30 5.22
CA PRO A 75 18.10 3.34 3.88
C PRO A 75 19.62 3.32 3.99
N GLY A 76 20.26 2.32 3.39
CA GLY A 76 21.71 2.13 3.41
C GLY A 76 22.20 0.91 4.20
N ARG A 77 21.35 0.23 4.97
CA ARG A 77 21.71 -1.04 5.65
C ARG A 77 21.22 -2.30 4.93
N LEU A 78 20.36 -2.12 3.93
CA LEU A 78 19.67 -3.20 3.23
C LEU A 78 19.98 -3.19 1.75
N SER A 79 20.08 -4.39 1.17
CA SER A 79 20.10 -4.53 -0.28
C SER A 79 18.74 -4.11 -0.87
N ALA A 80 18.72 -3.82 -2.18
CA ALA A 80 17.47 -3.53 -2.88
C ALA A 80 16.48 -4.71 -2.82
N GLN A 81 16.97 -5.94 -2.73
CA GLN A 81 16.13 -7.13 -2.57
C GLN A 81 15.47 -7.17 -1.19
N ASP A 82 16.23 -6.90 -0.13
CA ASP A 82 15.70 -6.90 1.24
C ASP A 82 14.67 -5.80 1.45
N LEU A 83 14.88 -4.63 0.84
CA LEU A 83 13.90 -3.55 0.86
C LEU A 83 12.57 -3.94 0.19
N ARG A 84 12.62 -4.66 -0.94
CA ARG A 84 11.40 -5.18 -1.60
C ARG A 84 10.71 -6.22 -0.72
N SER A 85 11.47 -7.14 -0.13
CA SER A 85 10.95 -8.14 0.80
C SER A 85 10.31 -7.50 2.02
N ALA A 86 10.97 -6.52 2.64
CA ALA A 86 10.45 -5.76 3.78
C ALA A 86 9.15 -5.02 3.42
N THR A 87 9.08 -4.40 2.24
CA THR A 87 7.87 -3.71 1.76
C THR A 87 6.71 -4.69 1.53
N ALA A 88 6.98 -5.87 0.96
CA ALA A 88 5.97 -6.91 0.78
C ALA A 88 5.47 -7.46 2.13
N SER A 89 6.38 -7.67 3.09
CA SER A 89 6.03 -8.07 4.46
C SER A 89 5.22 -7.00 5.19
N GLU A 90 5.55 -5.72 5.03
CA GLU A 90 4.80 -4.59 5.60
C GLU A 90 3.35 -4.62 5.11
N ARG A 91 3.16 -4.74 3.79
CA ARG A 91 1.83 -4.82 3.18
C ARG A 91 1.03 -6.03 3.67
N SER A 92 1.64 -7.22 3.67
CA SER A 92 0.98 -8.46 4.10
C SER A 92 0.57 -8.40 5.58
N ALA A 93 1.45 -7.89 6.45
CA ALA A 93 1.15 -7.73 7.87
C ALA A 93 0.04 -6.69 8.11
N TYR A 94 0.04 -5.58 7.36
CA TYR A 94 -1.03 -4.58 7.40
C TYR A 94 -2.38 -5.16 7.01
N GLU A 95 -2.47 -5.87 5.87
CA GLU A 95 -3.70 -6.50 5.39
C GLU A 95 -4.23 -7.52 6.41
N LEU A 96 -3.35 -8.35 6.98
CA LEU A 96 -3.72 -9.31 8.01
C LEU A 96 -4.26 -8.63 9.27
N LEU A 97 -3.61 -7.57 9.74
CA LEU A 97 -4.07 -6.82 10.91
C LEU A 97 -5.43 -6.17 10.66
N ARG A 98 -5.62 -5.53 9.51
CA ARG A 98 -6.90 -4.93 9.13
C ARG A 98 -8.03 -5.96 9.16
N ASP A 99 -7.81 -7.12 8.57
CA ASP A 99 -8.83 -8.16 8.45
C ASP A 99 -9.10 -8.85 9.79
N ARG A 100 -8.08 -9.02 10.65
CA ARG A 100 -8.22 -9.70 11.95
C ARG A 100 -8.68 -8.80 13.08
N CYS A 101 -8.39 -7.50 13.04
CA CYS A 101 -8.84 -6.52 14.02
C CYS A 101 -10.24 -6.01 13.75
N LYS A 102 -10.69 -5.92 12.48
CA LYS A 102 -12.04 -5.44 12.13
C LYS A 102 -13.17 -6.13 12.92
N PRO A 103 -13.19 -7.46 13.10
CA PRO A 103 -14.25 -8.14 13.86
C PRO A 103 -14.21 -7.89 15.37
N LEU A 104 -13.15 -7.27 15.91
CA LEU A 104 -13.01 -6.91 17.32
C LEU A 104 -13.33 -5.43 17.58
N LEU A 105 -13.55 -4.65 16.52
CA LEU A 105 -13.84 -3.21 16.57
C LEU A 105 -15.35 -2.91 16.46
N LEU A 106 -16.19 -3.95 16.42
CA LEU A 106 -17.65 -3.89 16.27
C LEU A 106 -18.34 -4.42 17.52
#